data_AF-A0A9C7TG12-F1
#
_entry.id   AF-A0A9C7TG12-F1
#
_cell.length_a   1.000
_cell.length_b   1.000
_cell.length_c   1.000
_cell.angle_alpha   90.00
_cell.angle_beta   90.00
_cell.angle_gamma   90.00
#
_symmetry.space_group_name_H-M   'P 1'
#
loop_
_entity.id
_entity.type
_entity.pdbx_description
1 polymer ?
#
loop_
_entity_poly.entity_id
_entity_poly.type
_entity_poly.pdbx_seq_one_letter_code
_entity_poly.pdbx_strand_id
1 'polypeptide(L)' 'MRSVFLTLVLLGCTYAPTYTARPYQVGLASYYGEKFHGKRTASGEIYNMYDMTAAHRTLPFGTYVMVTNL' A
#
# COMPACT_ATOMS: atom_id res chain seq x y z
N MET A 1 -47.09 -20.44 5.07
CA MET A 1 -46.83 -21.64 4.25
C MET A 1 -45.72 -21.32 3.25
N ARG A 2 -44.60 -22.06 3.34
CA ARG A 2 -43.49 -22.18 2.36
C ARG A 2 -42.59 -20.94 2.22
N SER A 3 -41.53 -20.79 3.02
CA SER A 3 -40.21 -21.46 2.89
C SER A 3 -39.64 -21.40 1.47
N VAL A 4 -38.62 -20.55 1.25
CA VAL A 4 -37.38 -20.91 0.54
C VAL A 4 -36.24 -20.00 1.05
N PHE A 5 -35.49 -20.48 2.05
CA PHE A 5 -34.08 -20.13 2.24
C PHE A 5 -33.30 -21.17 1.42
N LEU A 6 -32.52 -20.77 0.41
CA LEU A 6 -31.69 -21.71 -0.35
C LEU A 6 -30.39 -21.04 -0.88
N THR A 7 -29.33 -21.26 -0.10
CA THR A 7 -27.92 -21.47 -0.49
C THR A 7 -27.24 -20.60 -1.55
N LEU A 8 -26.29 -19.79 -1.06
CA LEU A 8 -24.86 -19.80 -1.39
C LEU A 8 -24.45 -20.12 -2.84
N VAL A 9 -24.03 -19.09 -3.58
CA VAL A 9 -22.92 -19.24 -4.54
C VAL A 9 -21.86 -18.21 -4.18
N LEU A 10 -20.93 -18.64 -3.34
CA LEU A 10 -19.58 -18.09 -3.26
C LEU A 10 -18.92 -18.32 -4.63
N LEU A 11 -19.12 -17.39 -5.57
CA LEU A 11 -18.26 -17.31 -6.75
C LEU A 11 -16.99 -16.57 -6.35
N GLY A 12 -16.13 -17.33 -5.67
CA GLY A 12 -14.71 -17.07 -5.60
C GLY A 12 -14.13 -17.11 -7.01
N CYS A 13 -14.10 -15.96 -7.67
CA CYS A 13 -12.94 -15.62 -8.46
C CYS A 13 -12.09 -14.73 -7.56
N THR A 14 -11.23 -15.36 -6.76
CA THR A 14 -10.10 -14.66 -6.17
C THR A 14 -9.27 -14.13 -7.33
N TYR A 15 -9.44 -12.85 -7.66
CA TYR A 15 -8.44 -12.10 -8.40
C TYR A 15 -7.22 -12.05 -7.50
N ALA A 16 -6.40 -13.11 -7.53
CA ALA A 16 -5.05 -13.04 -7.04
C ALA A 16 -4.28 -12.29 -8.12
N PRO A 17 -3.97 -10.98 -7.96
CA PRO A 17 -2.97 -10.41 -8.82
C PRO A 17 -1.69 -11.21 -8.57
N THR A 18 -1.30 -12.04 -9.53
CA THR A 18 0.06 -12.57 -9.60
C THR A 18 0.95 -11.39 -9.97
N TYR A 19 1.18 -10.50 -9.00
CA TYR A 19 2.19 -9.48 -9.12
C TYR A 19 3.51 -10.25 -9.06
N THR A 20 4.08 -10.58 -10.22
CA THR A 20 5.49 -10.91 -10.32
C THR A 20 6.24 -9.65 -9.92
N ALA A 21 6.33 -9.42 -8.61
CA ALA A 21 7.02 -8.28 -8.03
C ALA A 21 8.47 -8.43 -8.44
N ARG A 22 8.92 -7.62 -9.39
CA ARG A 22 10.36 -7.43 -9.55
C ARG A 22 10.88 -6.99 -8.17
N PRO A 23 12.00 -7.55 -7.69
CA PRO A 23 12.49 -7.24 -6.35
C PRO A 23 12.96 -5.78 -6.21
N TYR A 24 12.98 -5.02 -7.30
CA TYR A 24 13.33 -3.62 -7.35
C TYR A 24 12.50 -2.86 -8.39
N GLN A 25 12.43 -1.54 -8.19
CA GLN A 25 11.88 -0.58 -9.13
C GLN A 25 12.93 0.52 -9.37
N VAL A 26 13.03 1.01 -10.61
CA VAL A 26 13.86 2.16 -10.96
C VAL A 26 12.93 3.29 -11.41
N GLY A 27 13.20 4.51 -10.94
CA GLY A 27 12.41 5.68 -11.29
C GLY A 27 12.85 6.92 -10.50
N LEU A 28 12.13 8.02 -10.70
CA LEU A 28 12.37 9.27 -9.99
C LEU A 28 11.88 9.15 -8.54
N ALA A 29 12.76 9.48 -7.59
CA ALA A 29 12.42 9.67 -6.20
C ALA A 29 12.31 11.16 -5.87
N SER A 30 11.32 11.53 -5.06
CA SER A 30 11.12 12.89 -4.54
C SER A 30 10.83 12.83 -3.05
N TYR A 31 11.11 13.92 -2.33
CA TYR A 31 10.86 14.02 -0.89
C TYR A 31 9.74 15.02 -0.56
N TYR A 32 9.10 14.84 0.59
CA TYR A 32 8.11 15.78 1.10
C TYR A 32 8.76 16.88 1.95
N GLY A 33 8.45 18.14 1.63
CA GLY A 33 8.93 19.30 2.40
C GLY A 33 8.13 19.58 3.68
N GLU A 34 8.55 20.62 4.40
CA GLU A 34 8.03 21.04 5.72
C GLU A 34 6.53 21.28 5.77
N LYS A 35 5.93 21.73 4.66
CA LYS A 35 4.49 21.94 4.53
C LYS A 35 3.64 20.73 4.91
N PHE A 36 4.20 19.52 4.86
CA PHE A 36 3.49 18.29 5.18
C PHE A 36 3.73 17.80 6.62
N HIS A 37 4.74 18.34 7.32
CA HIS A 37 5.08 17.90 8.67
C HIS A 37 3.89 18.02 9.62
N GLY A 38 3.68 17.01 10.47
CA GLY A 38 2.56 16.95 11.40
C GLY A 38 1.21 16.54 10.78
N LYS A 39 1.14 16.28 9.47
CA LYS A 39 -0.10 15.85 8.81
C LYS A 39 -0.24 14.32 8.78
N ARG A 40 -1.49 13.84 8.77
CA ARG A 40 -1.78 12.41 8.63
C ARG A 40 -1.40 11.88 7.25
N THR A 41 -0.76 10.73 7.22
CA THR A 41 -0.44 9.97 6.01
C THR A 41 -1.56 8.97 5.68
N ALA A 42 -1.42 8.25 4.55
CA ALA A 42 -2.33 7.16 4.19
C ALA A 42 -2.25 5.94 5.13
N SER A 43 -1.14 5.74 5.85
CA SER A 43 -1.04 4.71 6.91
C SER A 43 -1.83 5.11 8.17
N GLY A 44 -2.21 6.39 8.29
CA GLY A 44 -2.86 6.95 9.47
C GLY A 44 -1.88 7.55 10.49
N GLU A 45 -0.59 7.31 10.33
CA GLU A 45 0.48 7.89 11.17
C GLU A 45 0.67 9.39 10.85
N ILE A 46 1.26 10.11 11.79
CA ILE A 46 1.62 11.53 11.60
C ILE A 46 2.97 11.59 10.90
N TYR A 47 3.03 12.29 9.76
CA TYR A 47 4.28 12.48 9.03
C TYR A 47 5.27 13.33 9.84
N ASN A 48 6.42 12.73 10.13
CA ASN A 48 7.57 13.40 10.69
C ASN A 48 8.68 13.43 9.64
N MET A 49 9.20 14.61 9.32
CA MET A 49 10.22 14.76 8.29
C MET A 49 11.60 14.27 8.71
N TYR A 50 11.81 14.09 10.02
CA TYR A 50 13.06 13.59 10.58
C TYR A 50 13.09 12.06 10.69
N ASP A 51 11.95 11.39 10.42
CA ASP A 51 11.85 9.94 10.48
C ASP A 51 12.18 9.30 9.13
N MET A 52 12.77 8.10 9.18
CA MET A 52 13.11 7.32 7.99
C MET A 52 11.87 6.61 7.43
N THR A 53 11.05 7.37 6.71
CA THR A 53 9.80 6.88 6.11
C THR A 53 9.79 7.05 4.59
N ALA A 54 9.09 6.17 3.89
CA ALA A 54 8.92 6.22 2.44
C ALA A 54 7.47 5.96 2.06
N ALA A 55 7.02 6.58 0.95
CA ALA A 55 5.68 6.37 0.42
C ALA A 55 5.76 5.60 -0.92
N HIS A 56 4.94 4.55 -1.04
CA HIS A 56 4.81 3.78 -2.28
C HIS A 56 3.34 3.50 -2.59
N ARG A 57 2.99 3.44 -3.87
CA ARG A 57 1.58 3.41 -4.32
C ARG A 57 0.90 2.04 -4.15
N THR A 58 1.67 0.97 -4.17
CA THR A 58 1.15 -0.42 -4.17
C THR A 58 1.77 -1.33 -3.13
N LEU A 59 2.85 -0.91 -2.45
CA LEU A 59 3.46 -1.76 -1.42
C LEU A 59 2.59 -1.68 -0.15
N PRO A 60 2.39 -2.80 0.56
CA PRO A 60 1.72 -2.78 1.87
C PRO A 60 2.46 -1.86 2.85
N PHE A 61 1.71 -1.24 3.77
CA PHE A 61 2.32 -0.50 4.87
C PHE A 61 3.18 -1.42 5.75
N GLY A 62 4.25 -0.86 6.31
CA GLY A 62 5.26 -1.62 7.07
C GLY A 62 6.29 -2.35 6.21
N THR A 63 6.23 -2.23 4.87
CA THR A 63 7.28 -2.76 4.00
C THR A 63 8.56 -1.95 4.14
N TYR A 64 9.68 -2.61 4.44
CA TYR A 64 11.01 -2.01 4.40
C TYR A 64 11.53 -1.94 2.97
N VAL A 65 12.07 -0.78 2.58
CA VAL A 65 12.62 -0.55 1.25
C VAL A 65 14.03 0.03 1.36
N MET A 66 14.90 -0.34 0.42
CA MET A 66 16.21 0.28 0.25
C MET A 66 16.15 1.17 -0.99
N VAL A 67 16.49 2.45 -0.82
CA VAL A 67 16.58 3.40 -1.92
C VAL A 67 18.05 3.62 -2.25
N THR A 68 18.41 3.44 -3.51
CA THR A 68 19.78 3.64 -4.01
C THR A 68 19.77 4.79 -5.01
N ASN A 69 20.63 5.78 -4.81
CA ASN A 69 20.90 6.82 -5.80
C ASN A 69 21.85 6.23 -6.86
N LEU A 70 21.47 6.33 -8.13
CA LEU A 70 22.17 5.71 -9.27
C LEU A 70 23.22 6.65 -9.88
#